data_AF-A0A2P4YKX0-F1
#
_entry.id   AF-A0A2P4YKX0-F1
#
_cell.length_a   1.000
_cell.length_b   1.000
_cell.length_c   1.000
_cell.angle_alpha   90.00
_cell.angle_beta   90.00
_cell.angle_gamma   90.00
#
_symmetry.space_group_name_H-M   'P 1'
#
loop_
_entity.id
_entity.type
_entity.pdbx_description
1 polymer ?
#
loop_
_entity_poly.entity_id
_entity_poly.type
_entity_poly.pdbx_seq_one_letter_code
_entity_poly.pdbx_strand_id
1 'polypeptide(L)'
;MARVNKVVVPAAAVVANGGLIAQSGLQNIALAAKKCSVPVVCVAGLIKLSPLYAHDLNVLSELQAPSSIYNYEDTVDNLEVLNPSYDYVPPECVRLFITNTGAHQPSYIYRLLAEYYSPQDYQLS
;
A
#
# COMPACT_ATOMS: atom_id res chain seq x y z
N MET A 1 -0.26 -20.02 -1.95
CA MET A 1 -1.69 -19.66 -1.83
C MET A 1 -2.66 -20.72 -2.34
N ALA A 2 -2.29 -22.01 -2.40
CA ALA A 2 -3.10 -23.04 -3.07
C ALA A 2 -4.49 -23.34 -2.45
N ARG A 3 -4.76 -22.87 -1.22
CA ARG A 3 -6.03 -23.10 -0.51
C ARG A 3 -6.74 -21.78 -0.11
N VAL A 4 -6.33 -20.65 -0.68
CA VAL A 4 -6.89 -19.33 -0.36
C VAL A 4 -7.82 -18.90 -1.49
N ASN A 5 -9.06 -18.53 -1.17
CA ASN A 5 -10.03 -18.10 -2.18
C ASN A 5 -9.97 -16.60 -2.48
N LYS A 6 -9.62 -15.77 -1.47
CA LYS A 6 -9.55 -14.31 -1.56
C LYS A 6 -8.54 -13.80 -0.54
N VAL A 7 -7.90 -12.68 -0.85
CA VAL A 7 -7.04 -11.96 0.11
C VAL A 7 -7.71 -10.64 0.43
N VAL A 8 -7.89 -10.35 1.72
CA VAL A 8 -8.44 -9.07 2.18
C VAL A 8 -7.32 -8.33 2.89
N VAL A 9 -7.04 -7.09 2.46
CA VAL A 9 -5.93 -6.29 2.99
C VAL A 9 -6.38 -4.89 3.38
N PRO A 10 -5.79 -4.31 4.45
CA PRO A 10 -5.90 -2.89 4.71
C PRO A 10 -4.91 -2.10 3.85
N ALA A 11 -5.17 -0.80 3.67
CA ALA A 11 -4.19 0.16 3.21
C ALA A 11 -3.95 1.23 4.28
N ALA A 12 -2.72 1.72 4.39
CA ALA A 12 -2.39 2.94 5.12
C ALA A 12 -2.87 4.15 4.31
N ALA A 13 -2.56 4.17 3.01
CA ALA A 13 -3.08 5.14 2.05
C ALA A 13 -3.27 4.49 0.67
N VAL A 14 -4.14 5.07 -0.15
CA VAL A 14 -4.35 4.70 -1.55
C VAL A 14 -3.97 5.90 -2.41
N VAL A 15 -2.93 5.77 -3.21
CA VAL A 15 -2.41 6.85 -4.05
C VAL A 15 -3.19 7.00 -5.36
N ALA A 16 -2.97 8.08 -6.09
CA ALA A 16 -3.80 8.47 -7.23
C ALA A 16 -3.89 7.45 -8.36
N ASN A 17 -2.86 6.62 -8.55
CA ASN A 17 -2.88 5.54 -9.54
C ASN A 17 -3.62 4.27 -9.08
N GLY A 18 -4.22 4.29 -7.89
CA GLY A 18 -4.85 3.14 -7.26
C GLY A 18 -3.85 2.17 -6.59
N GLY A 19 -2.58 2.54 -6.49
CA GLY A 19 -1.60 1.79 -5.69
C GLY A 19 -1.87 1.94 -4.19
N LEU A 20 -1.40 0.98 -3.40
CA LEU A 20 -1.53 0.99 -1.95
C LEU A 20 -0.19 1.30 -1.32
N ILE A 21 -0.20 2.18 -0.34
CA ILE A 21 0.81 2.23 0.70
C ILE A 21 0.27 1.35 1.83
N ALA A 22 0.98 0.27 2.16
CA ALA A 22 0.54 -0.69 3.16
C ALA A 22 1.69 -1.11 4.06
N GLN A 23 1.38 -1.80 5.16
CA GLN A 23 2.40 -2.29 6.07
C GLN A 23 3.40 -3.20 5.33
N SER A 24 4.66 -3.15 5.77
CA SER A 24 5.75 -3.95 5.22
C SER A 24 5.39 -5.44 5.07
N GLY A 25 5.75 -6.01 3.92
CA GLY A 25 5.49 -7.41 3.56
C GLY A 25 4.15 -7.66 2.84
N LEU A 26 3.24 -6.68 2.80
CA LEU A 26 1.96 -6.85 2.11
C LEU A 26 2.12 -7.01 0.59
N GLN A 27 3.16 -6.40 -0.01
CA GLN A 27 3.48 -6.57 -1.43
C GLN A 27 3.76 -8.04 -1.77
N ASN A 28 4.49 -8.77 -0.92
CA ASN A 28 4.77 -10.20 -1.10
C ASN A 28 3.48 -11.02 -1.14
N ILE A 29 2.52 -10.69 -0.27
CA ILE A 29 1.20 -11.32 -0.25
C ILE A 29 0.46 -11.02 -1.55
N ALA A 30 0.45 -9.76 -1.98
CA ALA A 30 -0.25 -9.33 -3.19
C ALA A 30 0.35 -9.96 -4.47
N LEU A 31 1.68 -10.04 -4.56
CA LEU A 31 2.39 -10.71 -5.66
C LEU A 31 2.11 -12.21 -5.70
N ALA A 32 2.13 -12.88 -4.54
CA ALA A 32 1.77 -14.29 -4.44
C ALA A 32 0.31 -14.55 -4.82
N ALA A 33 -0.61 -13.66 -4.43
CA ALA A 33 -2.02 -13.71 -4.81
C ALA A 33 -2.19 -13.58 -6.32
N LYS A 34 -1.53 -12.58 -6.91
CA LYS A 34 -1.53 -12.35 -8.35
C LYS A 34 -1.01 -13.57 -9.12
N LYS A 35 0.10 -14.18 -8.66
CA LYS A 35 0.67 -15.40 -9.27
C LYS A 35 -0.26 -16.61 -9.17
N CYS A 36 -1.04 -16.73 -8.10
CA CYS A 36 -2.02 -17.79 -7.93
C CYS A 36 -3.43 -17.42 -8.43
N SER A 37 -3.60 -16.28 -9.12
CA SER A 37 -4.89 -15.76 -9.58
C SER A 37 -5.95 -15.64 -8.48
N VAL A 38 -5.52 -15.37 -7.25
CA VAL A 38 -6.39 -15.10 -6.11
C VAL A 38 -6.70 -13.61 -6.07
N PRO A 39 -7.99 -13.20 -6.02
CA PRO A 39 -8.35 -11.79 -5.99
C PRO A 39 -7.95 -11.14 -4.66
N VAL A 40 -7.25 -10.01 -4.75
CA VAL A 40 -6.93 -9.14 -3.61
C VAL A 40 -7.98 -8.04 -3.50
N VAL A 41 -8.58 -7.90 -2.32
CA VAL A 41 -9.58 -6.89 -1.99
C VAL A 41 -8.98 -5.96 -0.95
N CYS A 42 -8.87 -4.68 -1.28
CA CYS A 42 -8.42 -3.65 -0.35
C CYS A 42 -9.63 -3.04 0.38
N VAL A 43 -9.57 -2.96 1.70
CA VAL A 43 -10.59 -2.30 2.53
C VAL A 43 -9.99 -1.02 3.10
N ALA A 44 -10.46 0.13 2.62
CA ALA A 44 -9.98 1.43 3.03
C ALA A 44 -11.10 2.47 2.94
N GLY A 45 -11.24 3.30 3.98
CA GLY A 45 -12.16 4.44 3.93
C GLY A 45 -11.68 5.50 2.94
N LEU A 46 -12.60 6.32 2.42
CA LEU A 46 -12.26 7.38 1.46
C LEU A 46 -11.24 8.39 2.02
N ILE A 47 -11.19 8.59 3.33
CA ILE A 47 -10.19 9.44 4.01
C ILE A 47 -8.74 9.01 3.80
N LYS A 48 -8.50 7.77 3.34
CA LYS A 48 -7.17 7.24 3.04
C LYS A 48 -6.76 7.42 1.58
N LEU A 49 -7.64 7.98 0.74
CA LEU A 49 -7.30 8.34 -0.63
C LEU A 49 -6.39 9.56 -0.62
N SER A 50 -5.32 9.50 -1.40
CA SER A 50 -4.41 10.62 -1.59
C SER A 50 -4.34 10.97 -3.09
N PRO A 51 -4.47 12.25 -3.46
CA PRO A 51 -4.29 12.70 -4.83
C PRO A 51 -2.82 12.67 -5.29
N LEU A 52 -1.89 12.37 -4.39
CA LEU A 52 -0.48 12.27 -4.73
C LEU A 52 -0.18 11.00 -5.52
N TYR A 53 0.73 11.13 -6.47
CA TYR A 53 1.23 10.01 -7.26
C TYR A 53 2.54 9.51 -6.66
N ALA A 54 2.69 8.19 -6.53
CA ALA A 54 3.91 7.54 -6.06
C ALA A 54 5.02 7.60 -7.14
N HIS A 55 5.66 8.76 -7.33
CA HIS A 55 6.76 8.93 -8.28
C HIS A 55 8.07 8.29 -7.78
N ASP A 56 8.35 8.42 -6.47
CA ASP A 56 9.52 7.82 -5.84
C ASP A 56 9.08 6.90 -4.71
N LEU A 57 9.28 5.60 -4.91
CA LEU A 57 8.90 4.58 -3.94
C LEU A 57 9.80 4.61 -2.70
N ASN A 58 11.06 5.07 -2.83
CA ASN A 58 11.99 5.12 -1.71
C ASN A 58 11.58 6.19 -0.68
N VAL A 59 10.90 7.25 -1.13
CA VAL A 59 10.38 8.31 -0.25
C VAL A 59 9.17 7.83 0.56
N LEU A 60 8.45 6.80 0.10
CA LEU A 60 7.23 6.31 0.75
C LEU A 60 7.51 5.26 1.84
N SER A 61 8.68 4.65 1.82
CA SER A 61 9.09 3.61 2.78
C SER A 61 9.84 4.22 3.95
N GLU A 62 9.10 4.69 4.97
CA GLU A 62 9.69 5.13 6.23
C GLU A 62 10.42 3.99 6.93
N LEU A 63 11.65 4.25 7.39
CA LEU A 63 12.43 3.31 8.19
C LEU A 63 12.12 3.48 9.68
N GLN A 64 11.79 2.37 10.33
CA GLN A 64 11.64 2.25 11.77
C GLN A 64 12.97 1.92 12.46
N ALA A 65 12.96 2.02 13.79
CA ALA A 65 14.13 1.68 14.60
C ALA A 65 14.54 0.20 14.37
N PRO A 66 15.82 -0.08 14.06
CA PRO A 66 16.33 -1.43 13.88
C PRO A 66 16.19 -2.32 15.11
N SER A 67 16.16 -1.71 16.30
CA SER A 67 15.99 -2.40 17.59
C SER A 67 14.73 -3.27 17.69
N SER A 68 13.72 -3.02 16.85
CA SER A 68 12.49 -3.82 16.82
C SER A 68 12.62 -5.15 16.09
N ILE A 69 13.66 -5.30 15.25
CA ILE A 69 13.92 -6.51 14.46
C ILE A 69 15.31 -7.13 14.73
N TYR A 70 16.18 -6.41 15.42
CA TYR A 70 17.55 -6.81 15.70
C TYR A 70 18.00 -6.35 17.10
N ASN A 71 18.60 -7.25 17.87
CA ASN A 71 19.17 -6.91 19.19
C ASN A 71 20.59 -6.36 19.02
N TYR A 72 20.85 -5.17 19.57
CA TYR A 72 22.19 -4.56 19.46
C TYR A 72 23.30 -5.29 20.21
N GLU A 73 22.95 -6.21 21.13
CA GLU A 73 23.92 -7.06 21.83
C GLU A 73 24.56 -8.10 20.89
N ASP A 74 23.85 -8.47 19.83
CA ASP A 74 24.37 -9.33 18.78
C ASP A 74 25.32 -8.49 17.91
N THR A 75 26.61 -8.49 18.29
CA THR A 75 27.63 -7.69 17.62
C THR A 75 28.15 -8.42 16.38
N VAL A 76 27.83 -7.88 15.22
CA VAL A 76 28.35 -8.33 13.92
C VAL A 76 29.01 -7.14 13.24
N ASP A 77 30.28 -7.28 12.88
CA ASP A 77 31.01 -6.23 12.17
C ASP A 77 30.40 -5.99 10.78
N ASN A 78 30.26 -4.72 10.38
CA ASN A 78 29.75 -4.28 9.08
C ASN A 78 28.31 -4.74 8.73
N LEU A 79 27.42 -4.81 9.73
CA LEU A 79 26.00 -5.09 9.50
C LEU A 79 25.18 -3.80 9.39
N GLU A 80 24.46 -3.63 8.28
CA GLU A 80 23.43 -2.61 8.13
C GLU A 80 22.05 -3.25 8.25
N VAL A 81 21.24 -2.78 9.20
CA VAL A 81 19.90 -3.30 9.47
C VAL A 81 18.85 -2.29 9.00
N LEU A 82 18.07 -2.68 8.01
CA LEU A 82 16.98 -1.86 7.46
C LEU A 82 15.63 -2.41 7.93
N ASN A 83 14.79 -1.52 8.46
CA ASN A 83 13.46 -1.87 8.94
C ASN A 83 12.39 -0.99 8.26
N PRO A 84 11.97 -1.30 7.02
CA PRO A 84 10.92 -0.55 6.36
C PRO A 84 9.57 -0.81 7.02
N SER A 85 8.85 0.27 7.34
CA SER A 85 7.53 0.23 7.99
C SER A 85 6.42 -0.02 6.97
N TYR A 86 6.56 0.60 5.80
CA TYR A 86 5.59 0.56 4.72
C TYR A 86 6.21 0.09 3.42
N ASP A 87 5.36 -0.52 2.60
CA ASP A 87 5.66 -1.10 1.31
C ASP A 87 4.58 -0.67 0.31
N TYR A 88 4.96 -0.64 -0.96
CA TYR A 88 4.10 -0.21 -2.04
C TYR A 88 3.51 -1.41 -2.78
N VAL A 89 2.19 -1.54 -2.76
CA VAL A 89 1.47 -2.53 -3.58
C VAL A 89 1.00 -1.86 -4.86
N PRO A 90 1.44 -2.31 -6.03
CA PRO A 90 1.04 -1.68 -7.28
C PRO A 90 -0.43 -1.99 -7.60
N PRO A 91 -1.14 -1.08 -8.30
CA PRO A 91 -2.58 -1.16 -8.53
C PRO A 91 -3.02 -2.44 -9.24
N GLU A 92 -2.18 -2.99 -10.11
CA GLU A 92 -2.48 -4.22 -10.87
C GLU A 92 -2.49 -5.50 -10.00
N CYS A 93 -2.07 -5.41 -8.74
CA CYS A 93 -2.22 -6.50 -7.78
C CYS A 93 -3.57 -6.43 -7.03
N VAL A 94 -4.32 -5.33 -7.14
CA VAL A 94 -5.59 -5.11 -6.43
C VAL A 94 -6.77 -5.32 -7.37
N ARG A 95 -7.75 -6.12 -6.97
CA ARG A 95 -8.95 -6.42 -7.77
C ARG A 95 -10.09 -5.46 -7.47
N LEU A 96 -10.26 -5.09 -6.20
CA LEU A 96 -11.44 -4.37 -5.71
C LEU A 96 -11.07 -3.52 -4.49
N PHE A 97 -11.61 -2.31 -4.43
CA PHE A 97 -11.62 -1.46 -3.25
C PHE A 97 -12.99 -1.50 -2.60
N ILE A 98 -13.04 -1.70 -1.29
CA ILE A 98 -14.25 -1.52 -0.48
C ILE A 98 -14.04 -0.28 0.37
N THR A 99 -14.86 0.74 0.11
CA THR A 99 -14.86 2.02 0.81
C THR A 99 -16.19 2.22 1.54
N ASN A 100 -16.30 3.30 2.31
CA ASN A 100 -17.54 3.67 3.00
C ASN A 100 -18.70 4.06 2.05
N THR A 101 -18.44 4.28 0.76
CA THR A 101 -19.47 4.57 -0.25
C THR A 101 -19.81 3.39 -1.15
N GLY A 102 -19.08 2.27 -1.03
CA GLY A 102 -19.34 1.06 -1.79
C GLY A 102 -18.07 0.41 -2.33
N ALA A 103 -18.25 -0.42 -3.35
CA ALA A 103 -17.17 -1.18 -3.96
C ALA A 103 -16.75 -0.56 -5.31
N HIS A 104 -15.45 -0.35 -5.49
CA HIS A 104 -14.88 0.38 -6.63
C HIS A 104 -13.73 -0.41 -7.27
N GLN A 105 -13.63 -0.35 -8.59
CA GLN A 105 -12.45 -0.88 -9.29
C GLN A 105 -11.25 0.07 -9.12
N PRO A 106 -10.00 -0.43 -9.18
CA PRO A 106 -8.81 0.43 -9.15
C PRO A 106 -8.83 1.54 -10.21
N SER A 107 -9.36 1.24 -11.39
CA SER A 107 -9.53 2.22 -12.48
C SER A 107 -10.54 3.33 -12.17
N TYR A 108 -11.37 3.21 -11.13
CA TYR A 108 -12.34 4.24 -10.72
C TYR A 108 -11.76 5.21 -9.67
N ILE A 109 -10.58 4.91 -9.11
CA ILE A 109 -9.96 5.72 -8.04
C ILE A 109 -9.71 7.17 -8.49
N TYR A 110 -9.24 7.39 -9.72
CA TYR A 110 -9.03 8.76 -10.23
C TYR A 110 -10.30 9.60 -10.21
N ARG A 111 -11.46 8.97 -10.50
CA ARG A 111 -12.75 9.65 -10.51
C ARG A 111 -13.21 9.97 -9.10
N LEU A 112 -13.03 9.06 -8.15
CA LEU A 112 -13.29 9.36 -6.74
C LEU A 112 -12.45 10.56 -6.28
N LEU A 113 -11.16 10.60 -6.63
CA LEU A 113 -10.30 11.74 -6.28
C LEU A 113 -10.81 13.05 -6.88
N ALA A 114 -11.24 13.06 -8.14
CA ALA A 114 -11.81 14.23 -8.78
C ALA A 114 -13.17 14.67 -8.19
N GLU A 115 -13.93 13.74 -7.61
CA GLU A 115 -15.21 14.03 -6.93
C GLU A 115 -14.99 14.63 -5.53
N TYR A 116 -13.92 14.26 -4.82
CA TYR A 116 -13.67 14.67 -3.43
C TYR A 116 -12.60 15.75 -3.24
N TYR A 117 -11.68 15.93 -4.19
CA TYR A 117 -10.59 16.91 -4.09
C TYR A 117 -10.62 17.89 -5.25
N SER A 118 -10.38 19.18 -4.96
CA SER A 118 -10.07 20.15 -5.99
C SER A 118 -8.66 19.89 -6.54
N PRO A 119 -8.43 19.99 -7.87
CA PRO A 119 -7.08 19.91 -8.43
C PRO A 119 -6.10 20.95 -7.84
N GLN A 120 -6.61 22.06 -7.32
CA GLN A 120 -5.80 23.11 -6.66
C GLN A 120 -5.24 22.63 -5.31
N ASP A 121 -5.85 21.63 -4.69
CA ASP A 121 -5.48 21.13 -3.35
C ASP A 121 -4.50 19.94 -3.40
N TYR A 122 -4.04 19.57 -4.60
CA TYR A 122 -3.16 18.40 -4.76
C TYR A 122 -1.75 18.67 -4.21
N GLN A 123 -1.34 19.94 -4.21
CA GLN A 123 -0.08 20.39 -3.63
C GLN A 123 -0.39 21.36 -2.50
N LEU A 124 -0.25 20.88 -1.27
CA LEU A 124 -0.41 21.70 -0.08
C LEU A 124 0.93 22.39 0.19
N SER A 125 1.00 23.69 -0.10
CA SER A 125 2.14 24.57 0.24
C SER A 125 2.02 25.16 1.63
#